data_AF-A0A1Z4GQI2-F1
#
_entry.id   AF-A0A1Z4GQI2-F1
#
_cell.length_a   1.000
_cell.length_b   1.000
_cell.length_c   1.000
_cell.angle_alpha   90.00
_cell.angle_beta   90.00
_cell.angle_gamma   90.00
#
_symmetry.space_group_name_H-M   'P 1'
#
loop_
_entity.id
_entity.type
_entity.pdbx_description
1 polymer ?
#
loop_
_entity_poly.entity_id
_entity_poly.type
_entity_poly.pdbx_seq_one_letter_code
_entity_poly.pdbx_strand_id
1 'polypeptide(L)' 'MNPIELEWQHLKQDELASQSFEDELDLAYAVIDGVQSRAEKGNYSTQRVKFHSNSSA' A
#
# COMPACT_ATOMS: atom_id res chain seq x y z
N MET A 1 -4.26 -20.13 -0.69
CA MET A 1 -4.65 -18.74 -0.35
C MET A 1 -3.38 -17.91 -0.34
N ASN A 2 -3.37 -16.74 -0.96
CA ASN A 2 -2.16 -15.94 -1.14
C ASN A 2 -1.91 -15.12 0.15
N PRO A 3 -0.76 -15.26 0.83
CA PRO A 3 -0.49 -14.57 2.10
C PRO A 3 -0.69 -13.05 2.07
N ILE A 4 -0.55 -12.43 0.90
CA ILE A 4 -0.76 -10.98 0.72
C ILE A 4 -2.22 -10.55 0.96
N GLU A 5 -3.19 -11.45 0.80
CA GLU A 5 -4.62 -11.14 0.93
C GLU A 5 -4.97 -10.69 2.36
N LEU A 6 -4.35 -11.32 3.36
CA LEU A 6 -4.51 -10.96 4.77
C LEU A 6 -3.92 -9.59 5.06
N GLU A 7 -2.74 -9.30 4.49
CA GLU A 7 -2.09 -8.00 4.65
C GLU A 7 -2.93 -6.87 4.07
N TRP A 8 -3.55 -7.08 2.90
CA TRP A 8 -4.49 -6.14 2.30
C TRP A 8 -5.76 -5.95 3.13
N GLN A 9 -6.25 -7.01 3.79
CA GLN A 9 -7.41 -6.89 4.66
C GLN A 9 -7.11 -5.98 5.84
N HIS A 10 -6.01 -6.21 6.55
CA HIS A 10 -5.56 -5.32 7.61
C HIS A 10 -5.38 -3.89 7.06
N LEU A 11 -4.79 -3.73 5.85
CA LEU A 11 -4.48 -2.39 5.31
C LEU A 11 -5.74 -1.54 5.15
N LYS A 12 -6.80 -2.18 4.67
CA LYS A 12 -8.11 -1.54 4.47
C LYS A 12 -8.83 -1.25 5.79
N GLN A 13 -8.68 -2.12 6.79
CA GLN A 13 -9.38 -2.00 8.06
C GLN A 13 -8.70 -1.03 9.02
N ASP A 14 -7.38 -1.14 9.17
CA ASP A 14 -6.64 -0.47 10.25
C ASP A 14 -6.01 0.83 9.78
N GLU A 15 -5.43 0.86 8.58
CA GLU A 15 -4.70 2.03 8.06
C GLU A 15 -5.58 2.94 7.19
N LEU A 16 -6.37 2.40 6.27
CA LEU A 16 -7.29 3.20 5.45
C LEU A 16 -8.62 3.48 6.15
N ALA A 17 -8.98 2.68 7.17
CA ALA A 17 -10.13 2.88 8.06
C ALA A 17 -11.45 3.26 7.36
N SER A 18 -11.72 2.67 6.18
CA SER A 18 -12.89 2.98 5.35
C SER A 18 -13.05 4.47 4.97
N GLN A 19 -11.94 5.22 4.87
CA GLN A 19 -11.96 6.58 4.34
C GLN A 19 -12.45 6.62 2.89
N SER A 20 -13.15 7.69 2.55
CA SER A 20 -13.49 8.04 1.17
C SER A 20 -12.35 8.87 0.57
N PHE A 21 -12.01 8.59 -0.69
CA PHE A 21 -10.96 9.30 -1.43
C PHE A 21 -11.59 10.09 -2.58
N GLU A 22 -11.07 11.28 -2.83
CA GLU A 22 -11.59 12.17 -3.88
C GLU A 22 -11.21 11.66 -5.28
N ASP A 23 -10.02 11.09 -5.42
CA ASP A 23 -9.51 10.52 -6.67
C ASP A 23 -8.50 9.37 -6.46
N GLU A 24 -7.99 8.82 -7.56
CA GLU A 24 -7.01 7.72 -7.54
C GLU A 24 -5.65 8.15 -6.97
N LEU A 25 -5.26 9.42 -7.13
CA LEU A 25 -4.00 9.93 -6.61
C LEU A 25 -4.05 10.03 -5.08
N ASP A 26 -5.17 10.53 -4.54
CA ASP A 26 -5.46 10.58 -3.11
C ASP A 26 -5.46 9.17 -2.48
N LEU A 27 -6.15 8.22 -3.12
CA LEU A 27 -6.10 6.81 -2.73
C LEU A 27 -4.67 6.25 -2.74
N ALA A 28 -3.89 6.54 -3.78
CA ALA A 28 -2.52 6.04 -3.90
C ALA A 28 -1.63 6.58 -2.77
N TYR A 29 -1.77 7.85 -2.39
CA TYR A 29 -1.04 8.43 -1.26
C TYR A 29 -1.44 7.78 0.06
N ALA A 30 -2.74 7.61 0.31
CA ALA A 30 -3.24 6.96 1.52
C ALA A 30 -2.74 5.51 1.65
N VAL A 31 -2.68 4.76 0.54
CA VAL A 31 -2.13 3.39 0.52
C VAL A 31 -0.63 3.41 0.85
N ILE A 32 0.15 4.34 0.29
CA ILE A 32 1.58 4.48 0.57
C ILE A 32 1.80 4.79 2.06
N ASP A 33 1.06 5.74 2.61
CA ASP A 33 1.16 6.15 4.01
C ASP A 33 0.74 5.03 4.97
N GLY A 34 -0.30 4.27 4.62
CA GLY A 34 -0.72 3.10 5.40
C GLY A 34 0.35 2.02 5.45
N VAL A 35 0.95 1.70 4.30
CA VAL A 35 2.05 0.73 4.23
C VAL A 35 3.27 1.20 5.04
N GLN A 36 3.61 2.49 4.97
CA GLN A 36 4.70 3.05 5.75
C GLN A 36 4.42 3.03 7.26
N SER A 37 3.22 3.45 7.67
CA SER A 37 2.80 3.45 9.08
C SER A 37 2.82 2.05 9.69
N ARG A 38 2.40 1.03 8.94
CA ARG A 38 2.49 -0.37 9.37
C ARG A 38 3.94 -0.81 9.54
N ALA A 39 4.80 -0.49 8.58
CA ALA A 39 6.20 -0.88 8.64
C ALA A 39 6.92 -0.24 9.83
N GLU A 40 6.68 1.04 10.10
CA GLU A 40 7.22 1.75 11.27
C GLU A 40 6.79 1.09 12.58
N LYS A 41 5.51 0.70 12.71
CA LYS A 41 5.02 -0.08 13.87
C LYS A 41 5.71 -1.44 14.01
N GLY A 42 6.06 -2.07 12.90
CA GLY A 42 6.75 -3.36 12.85
C GLY A 42 8.28 -3.28 12.90
N ASN A 43 8.86 -2.06 12.97
CA ASN A 43 10.30 -1.82 12.85
C ASN A 43 10.91 -2.36 11.54
N TYR A 44 10.16 -2.24 10.44
CA TYR A 44 10.57 -2.57 9.07
C TYR A 44 10.75 -1.29 8.24
N SER A 45 11.56 -1.37 7.17
CA SER A 45 11.66 -0.31 6.16
C SER A 45 10.80 -0.64 4.95
N THR A 46 10.22 0.39 4.32
CA THR A 46 9.47 0.28 3.07
C THR A 46 10.31 0.77 1.90
N GLN A 47 10.13 0.15 0.74
CA GLN A 47 10.78 0.58 -0.50
C GLN A 47 9.74 0.63 -1.61
N ARG A 48 9.67 1.76 -2.31
CA ARG A 48 8.86 1.90 -3.53
C ARG A 48 9.65 1.37 -4.72
N VAL A 49 9.10 0.39 -5.42
CA VAL A 49 9.71 -0.18 -6.64
C VAL A 49 8.93 0.31 -7.85
N LYS A 50 9.63 0.95 -8.79
CA LYS A 50 9.08 1.28 -10.10
C LYS A 50 9.44 0.15 -11.06
N PHE A 51 8.43 -0.55 -11.57
CA PHE A 51 8.65 -1.51 -12.65
C PHE A 51 8.96 -0.73 -13.92
N HIS A 52 10.14 -0.95 -14.48
CA HIS A 52 10.43 -0.49 -15.83
C HIS A 52 9.63 -1.40 -16.77
N SER A 53 8.79 -0.81 -17.62
CA SER A 53 8.25 -1.55 -18.75
C SER A 53 9.45 -2.00 -19.59
N ASN A 54 9.75 -3.29 -19.64
CA ASN A 54 10.61 -3.80 -20.68
C ASN A 54 9.88 -3.53 -22.00
N SER A 55 10.29 -2.48 -22.71
CA SER A 55 9.97 -2.34 -24.13
C SER A 55 10.78 -3.41 -24.85
N SER A 56 10.29 -4.64 -24.82
CA SER A 56 10.73 -5.66 -25.77
C SER A 56 10.27 -5.16 -27.14
N ALA A 57 11.23 -4.66 -27.92
CA ALA A 57 11.06 -4.28 -29.32
C ALA A 57 10.78 -5.51 -30.19
#